data_AF-A0A942C628-F1
#
_entry.id   AF-A0A942C628-F1
#
_cell.length_a   1.000
_cell.length_b   1.000
_cell.length_c   1.000
_cell.angle_alpha   90.00
_cell.angle_beta   90.00
_cell.angle_gamma   90.00
#
_symmetry.space_group_name_H-M   'P 1'
#
loop_
_entity.id
_entity.type
_entity.pdbx_description
1 polymer ?
#
loop_
_entity_poly.entity_id
_entity_poly.type
_entity_poly.pdbx_seq_one_letter_code
_entity_poly.pdbx_strand_id
1 'polypeptide(L)'
;MLVAKHFLTRISVSIFTTLIVSLSCFATTYTVDAKAQPNATTYTSLSALLASVSLKGGDIVKVKPTDVYRDRVKFQAQHSGDPGNPVIVECDAPGRAVWDGSATNVDAYGYLWTFFEDAHDIEVRRIEVRNVQPGPDQNNRAVFIRGRNITVKDSYVHHNPNGFFSTTDAYNTRIENCEVAFNGAGTGYTHNFYMQGQGTHVLYCYIHDANAGINYKDRSLPDASGVATEFCYNWVENATGGGYDLDFSVSGNAQGRNQDAMLTGNVIFKGGNSNKAWVMVFGNDGRRGTMRLCNNTIIGSSADNSLVWLGSGAALKFYNNIYFRGERLLTTTSGGTITGSNNWLMTNTQPDALQNTTFGQYPGFLNYEAEDFRVATTAPAATAGLVNLPASDMPQFEYVKDTFSQTRKDGGKCLGAFALDTSAPTPVSSGNLAMGRTATASSTMTILGNNAASRLVDNNINTFWHSELNQLRLEYVQVDLAAASKITKVEMVFRSDVDQTITRRNFSVYASNDPEFRSWVVRLATRAASVVAYGATWSANVSDTRTYRYVRFTKNALEYDTAGQAYWNLSEIRVVGSQTK
;
A
#
# COMPACT_ATOMS: atom_id res chain seq x y z
N MET A 1 -7.47 -30.10 96.77
CA MET A 1 -8.77 -30.72 96.44
C MET A 1 -9.31 -29.96 95.24
N LEU A 2 -9.31 -30.62 94.05
CA LEU A 2 -9.99 -30.34 92.76
C LEU A 2 -10.14 -28.87 92.25
N VAL A 3 -10.04 -28.48 90.98
CA VAL A 3 -9.89 -29.13 89.66
C VAL A 3 -9.47 -28.05 88.64
N ALA A 4 -8.85 -28.55 87.56
CA ALA A 4 -8.25 -27.89 86.41
C ALA A 4 -9.06 -26.83 85.63
N LYS A 5 -8.31 -25.94 84.97
CA LYS A 5 -8.67 -25.31 83.68
C LYS A 5 -7.52 -25.42 82.68
N HIS A 6 -7.80 -26.16 81.60
CA HIS A 6 -7.17 -26.14 80.27
C HIS A 6 -7.29 -24.72 79.66
N PHE A 7 -6.56 -24.20 78.66
CA PHE A 7 -5.60 -24.69 77.66
C PHE A 7 -4.99 -23.43 77.00
N LEU A 8 -3.75 -23.49 76.49
CA LEU A 8 -3.32 -22.98 75.17
C LEU A 8 -1.79 -22.96 75.06
N THR A 9 -1.26 -24.00 74.42
CA THR A 9 0.09 -24.07 73.86
C THR A 9 0.16 -23.22 72.58
N ARG A 10 1.12 -22.29 72.49
CA ARG A 10 1.53 -21.67 71.23
C ARG A 10 2.91 -22.20 70.84
N ILE A 11 2.94 -22.89 69.69
CA ILE A 11 4.13 -23.28 68.96
C ILE A 11 4.63 -22.03 68.21
N SER A 12 5.92 -21.72 68.36
CA SER A 12 6.60 -20.67 67.58
C SER A 12 7.09 -21.29 66.27
N VAL A 13 6.62 -20.77 65.13
CA VAL A 13 7.11 -21.11 63.80
C VAL A 13 8.06 -19.99 63.36
N SER A 14 9.35 -20.31 63.21
CA SER A 14 10.35 -19.43 62.60
C SER A 14 10.07 -19.26 61.11
N ILE A 15 9.85 -18.02 60.69
CA ILE A 15 9.78 -17.62 59.29
C ILE A 15 11.22 -17.54 58.76
N PHE A 16 11.61 -18.49 57.92
CA PHE A 16 12.79 -18.35 57.06
C PHE A 16 12.38 -17.46 55.87
N THR A 17 12.76 -16.19 55.92
CA THR A 17 12.67 -15.30 54.76
C THR A 17 13.83 -15.64 53.84
N THR A 18 13.58 -16.44 52.80
CA THR A 18 14.53 -16.61 51.69
C THR A 18 14.59 -15.29 50.94
N LEU A 19 15.60 -14.48 51.22
CA LEU A 19 15.97 -13.33 50.41
C LEU A 19 16.46 -13.88 49.06
N ILE A 20 15.56 -14.01 48.09
CA ILE A 20 15.95 -14.14 46.68
C ILE A 20 16.60 -12.81 46.33
N VAL A 21 17.93 -12.76 46.43
CA VAL A 21 18.70 -11.72 45.76
C VAL A 21 18.40 -11.90 44.28
N SER A 22 17.54 -11.05 43.72
CA SER A 22 17.49 -10.86 42.29
C SER A 22 18.92 -10.45 41.92
N LEU A 23 19.69 -11.35 41.32
CA LEU A 23 20.87 -10.95 40.59
C LEU A 23 20.35 -9.96 39.55
N SER A 24 20.54 -8.68 39.83
CA SER A 24 20.35 -7.62 38.87
C SER A 24 21.38 -7.93 37.80
N CYS A 25 20.95 -8.62 36.75
CA CYS A 25 21.75 -8.86 35.58
C CYS A 25 21.99 -7.48 34.98
N PHE A 26 23.14 -6.87 35.30
CA PHE A 26 23.50 -5.58 34.73
C PHE A 26 23.50 -5.74 33.21
N ALA A 27 22.63 -4.99 32.56
CA ALA A 27 22.61 -4.82 31.11
C ALA A 27 24.00 -4.40 30.65
N THR A 28 24.57 -5.15 29.72
CA THR A 28 25.89 -4.88 29.16
C THR A 28 25.74 -4.28 27.78
N THR A 29 26.53 -3.25 27.50
CA THR A 29 26.65 -2.71 26.13
C THR A 29 27.88 -3.28 25.46
N TYR A 30 27.67 -3.93 24.32
CA TYR A 30 28.73 -4.41 23.44
C TYR A 30 28.82 -3.52 22.21
N THR A 31 30.01 -3.43 21.62
CA THR A 31 30.27 -2.72 20.36
C THR A 31 30.64 -3.71 19.28
N VAL A 32 30.03 -3.57 18.10
CA VAL A 32 30.45 -4.26 16.88
C VAL A 32 31.00 -3.20 15.93
N ASP A 33 32.27 -3.28 15.57
CA ASP A 33 32.96 -2.33 14.69
C ASP A 33 34.00 -3.07 13.85
N ALA A 34 33.75 -3.16 12.55
CA ALA A 34 34.60 -3.90 11.61
C ALA A 34 36.05 -3.40 11.57
N LYS A 35 36.30 -2.15 11.97
CA LYS A 35 37.63 -1.51 11.95
C LYS A 35 38.28 -1.40 13.32
N ALA A 36 37.56 -1.73 14.40
CA ALA A 36 38.12 -1.65 15.74
C ALA A 36 39.01 -2.86 16.05
N GLN A 37 39.95 -2.66 16.98
CA GLN A 37 40.67 -3.77 17.61
C GLN A 37 39.74 -4.47 18.60
N PRO A 38 39.55 -5.81 18.49
CA PRO A 38 38.71 -6.55 19.42
C PRO A 38 39.18 -6.42 20.88
N ASN A 39 38.23 -6.40 21.80
CA ASN A 39 38.47 -6.49 23.25
C ASN A 39 37.26 -7.15 23.93
N ALA A 40 37.22 -7.17 25.26
CA ALA A 40 36.17 -7.87 26.02
C ALA A 40 34.73 -7.43 25.68
N THR A 41 34.52 -6.19 25.23
CA THR A 41 33.20 -5.67 24.87
C THR A 41 33.12 -5.19 23.41
N THR A 42 34.19 -5.32 22.63
CA THR A 42 34.26 -4.85 21.24
C THR A 42 34.63 -5.99 20.31
N TYR A 43 33.82 -6.21 19.28
CA TYR A 43 33.98 -7.29 18.31
C TYR A 43 34.02 -6.73 16.89
N THR A 44 34.72 -7.39 15.99
CA THR A 44 34.82 -6.95 14.57
C THR A 44 33.60 -7.30 13.73
N SER A 45 32.75 -8.21 14.20
CA SER A 45 31.52 -8.60 13.53
C SER A 45 30.47 -9.07 14.53
N LEU A 46 29.20 -9.07 14.13
CA LEU A 46 28.13 -9.50 15.02
C LEU A 46 28.19 -11.01 15.25
N SER A 47 28.53 -11.80 14.23
CA SER A 47 28.76 -13.23 14.37
C SER A 47 29.90 -13.56 15.35
N ALA A 48 30.99 -12.79 15.38
CA ALA A 48 32.07 -12.98 16.36
C ALA A 48 31.60 -12.70 17.79
N LEU A 49 30.76 -11.69 17.98
CA LEU A 49 30.13 -11.41 19.28
C LEU A 49 29.22 -12.57 19.70
N LEU A 50 28.29 -12.98 18.82
CA LEU A 50 27.33 -14.06 19.10
C LEU A 50 28.02 -15.42 19.30
N ALA A 51 29.22 -15.63 18.73
CA ALA A 51 30.01 -16.82 19.00
C ALA A 51 30.69 -16.80 20.39
N SER A 52 30.86 -15.62 20.98
CA SER A 52 31.66 -15.42 22.19
C SER A 52 30.83 -15.10 23.44
N VAL A 53 29.60 -14.61 23.25
CA VAL A 53 28.79 -14.00 24.31
C VAL A 53 27.38 -14.59 24.30
N SER A 54 26.95 -15.10 25.45
CA SER A 54 25.53 -15.30 25.73
C SER A 54 24.91 -13.97 26.14
N LEU A 55 24.04 -13.43 25.29
CA LEU A 55 23.30 -12.20 25.59
C LEU A 55 22.14 -12.52 26.54
N LYS A 56 21.70 -11.51 27.28
CA LYS A 56 20.55 -11.61 28.20
C LYS A 56 19.67 -10.39 28.10
N GLY A 57 18.48 -10.45 28.70
CA GLY A 57 17.53 -9.35 28.68
C GLY A 57 18.14 -8.01 29.08
N GLY A 58 17.93 -6.99 28.25
CA GLY A 58 18.44 -5.64 28.44
C GLY A 58 19.85 -5.39 27.90
N ASP A 59 20.59 -6.41 27.46
CA ASP A 59 21.86 -6.18 26.76
C ASP A 59 21.64 -5.41 25.45
N ILE A 60 22.61 -4.53 25.12
CA ILE A 60 22.58 -3.69 23.92
C ILE A 60 23.83 -3.94 23.09
N VAL A 61 23.66 -4.22 21.80
CA VAL A 61 24.74 -4.31 20.83
C VAL A 61 24.70 -3.07 19.93
N LYS A 62 25.71 -2.22 20.07
CA LYS A 62 25.94 -1.01 19.28
C LYS A 62 26.79 -1.34 18.06
N VAL A 63 26.19 -1.28 16.88
CA VAL A 63 26.86 -1.58 15.61
C VAL A 63 27.36 -0.28 14.98
N LYS A 64 28.66 -0.14 14.80
CA LYS A 64 29.27 1.03 14.18
C LYS A 64 29.15 0.96 12.65
N PRO A 65 28.62 1.99 11.96
CA PRO A 65 28.58 2.00 10.50
C PRO A 65 29.93 2.41 9.89
N THR A 66 31.03 1.88 10.41
CA THR A 66 32.40 2.19 9.96
C THR A 66 32.79 1.42 8.71
N ASP A 67 32.09 0.32 8.41
CA ASP A 67 32.25 -0.51 7.21
C ASP A 67 30.95 -1.26 6.88
N VAL A 68 30.98 -2.00 5.77
CA VAL A 68 29.95 -2.95 5.35
C VAL A 68 30.25 -4.33 5.94
N TYR A 69 29.28 -4.89 6.65
CA TYR A 69 29.33 -6.22 7.23
C TYR A 69 28.95 -7.29 6.20
N ARG A 70 29.58 -8.46 6.26
CA ARG A 70 29.39 -9.58 5.31
C ARG A 70 29.21 -10.93 6.01
N ASP A 71 29.21 -10.92 7.32
CA ASP A 71 29.05 -12.11 8.13
C ASP A 71 27.59 -12.57 8.20
N ARG A 72 27.39 -13.86 8.48
CA ARG A 72 26.07 -14.43 8.70
C ARG A 72 25.70 -14.34 10.17
N VAL A 73 24.54 -13.76 10.44
CA VAL A 73 24.07 -13.50 11.80
C VAL A 73 23.08 -14.59 12.23
N LYS A 74 23.29 -15.15 13.42
CA LYS A 74 22.54 -16.30 13.96
C LYS A 74 22.14 -16.06 15.42
N PHE A 75 20.87 -15.76 15.67
CA PHE A 75 20.32 -15.72 17.01
C PHE A 75 19.75 -17.08 17.39
N GLN A 76 20.05 -17.54 18.60
CA GLN A 76 19.64 -18.82 19.19
C GLN A 76 19.22 -18.55 20.65
N ALA A 77 18.82 -19.59 21.41
CA ALA A 77 18.39 -19.44 22.79
C ALA A 77 19.37 -18.64 23.67
N GLN A 78 20.68 -18.82 23.52
CA GLN A 78 21.67 -18.11 24.34
C GLN A 78 21.82 -16.62 24.00
N HIS A 79 21.10 -16.11 23.00
CA HIS A 79 21.09 -14.71 22.60
C HIS A 79 19.75 -14.02 22.89
N SER A 80 18.85 -14.71 23.58
CA SER A 80 17.50 -14.24 23.85
C SER A 80 17.45 -13.19 24.97
N GLY A 81 16.47 -12.29 24.87
CA GLY A 81 16.13 -11.38 25.96
C GLY A 81 15.20 -12.00 26.99
N ASP A 82 14.67 -11.15 27.87
CA ASP A 82 13.60 -11.50 28.79
C ASP A 82 12.28 -10.87 28.34
N PRO A 83 11.11 -11.43 28.71
CA PRO A 83 9.82 -10.81 28.42
C PRO A 83 9.75 -9.35 28.88
N GLY A 84 9.52 -8.43 27.94
CA GLY A 84 9.48 -6.99 28.21
C GLY A 84 10.84 -6.32 28.40
N ASN A 85 11.94 -7.08 28.31
CA ASN A 85 13.31 -6.57 28.40
C ASN A 85 14.18 -7.26 27.34
N PRO A 86 14.01 -6.91 26.05
CA PRO A 86 14.65 -7.62 24.95
C PRO A 86 16.17 -7.38 24.90
N VAL A 87 16.87 -8.23 24.17
CA VAL A 87 18.20 -7.89 23.63
C VAL A 87 18.02 -6.92 22.47
N ILE A 88 18.77 -5.81 22.47
CA ILE A 88 18.68 -4.79 21.41
C ILE A 88 19.95 -4.81 20.57
N VAL A 89 19.82 -4.96 19.25
CA VAL A 89 20.91 -4.75 18.29
C VAL A 89 20.57 -3.54 17.43
N GLU A 90 21.41 -2.52 17.46
CA GLU A 90 21.12 -1.28 16.72
C GLU A 90 22.36 -0.60 16.14
N CYS A 91 22.18 0.07 15.00
CA CYS A 91 23.19 0.98 14.49
C CYS A 91 23.43 2.14 15.48
N ASP A 92 24.68 2.40 15.77
CA ASP A 92 25.14 3.47 16.67
C ASP A 92 25.39 4.78 15.91
N ALA A 93 24.43 5.13 15.05
CA ALA A 93 24.35 6.39 14.31
C ALA A 93 22.89 6.62 13.86
N PRO A 94 22.55 7.83 13.38
CA PRO A 94 21.24 8.12 12.78
C PRO A 94 20.95 7.32 11.50
N GLY A 95 21.99 6.85 10.80
CA GLY A 95 21.88 6.01 9.61
C GLY A 95 21.72 4.52 9.93
N ARG A 96 21.95 3.67 8.92
CA ARG A 96 21.85 2.21 9.04
C ARG A 96 23.23 1.55 9.01
N ALA A 97 23.40 0.47 9.78
CA ALA A 97 24.54 -0.43 9.62
C ALA A 97 24.24 -1.42 8.49
N VAL A 98 25.16 -1.58 7.53
CA VAL A 98 24.89 -2.29 6.27
C VAL A 98 25.45 -3.70 6.31
N TRP A 99 24.59 -4.69 6.05
CA TRP A 99 24.94 -6.06 5.73
C TRP A 99 24.77 -6.32 4.23
N ASP A 100 25.86 -6.69 3.56
CA ASP A 100 25.89 -6.99 2.13
C ASP A 100 26.25 -8.45 1.90
N GLY A 101 25.27 -9.21 1.38
CA GLY A 101 25.39 -10.64 1.11
C GLY A 101 26.03 -11.00 -0.22
N SER A 102 26.58 -10.04 -0.99
CA SER A 102 27.10 -10.27 -2.35
C SER A 102 28.24 -11.29 -2.44
N ALA A 103 29.01 -11.45 -1.36
CA ALA A 103 30.10 -12.42 -1.27
C ALA A 103 29.77 -13.62 -0.36
N THR A 104 28.57 -13.67 0.20
CA THR A 104 28.19 -14.66 1.20
C THR A 104 27.47 -15.80 0.50
N ASN A 105 28.19 -16.90 0.23
CA ASN A 105 27.58 -18.11 -0.33
C ASN A 105 26.58 -18.67 0.68
N VAL A 106 25.31 -18.56 0.35
CA VAL A 106 24.19 -19.03 1.15
C VAL A 106 23.66 -20.30 0.48
N ASP A 107 24.05 -21.47 1.02
CA ASP A 107 23.63 -22.82 0.58
C ASP A 107 22.10 -22.92 0.38
N ALA A 108 21.56 -24.06 -0.10
CA ALA A 108 20.18 -24.26 -0.59
C ALA A 108 19.00 -23.66 0.24
N TYR A 109 19.19 -23.25 1.50
CA TYR A 109 18.19 -22.56 2.31
C TYR A 109 18.71 -21.28 3.00
N GLY A 110 19.80 -20.73 2.50
CA GLY A 110 20.65 -19.83 3.25
C GLY A 110 20.07 -18.44 3.44
N TYR A 111 20.43 -17.89 4.59
CA TYR A 111 19.97 -16.63 5.13
C TYR A 111 21.19 -15.76 5.43
N LEU A 112 21.02 -14.43 5.40
CA LEU A 112 22.04 -13.51 5.94
C LEU A 112 21.84 -13.28 7.43
N TRP A 113 20.59 -13.02 7.84
CA TRP A 113 20.16 -12.95 9.23
C TRP A 113 19.15 -14.05 9.54
N THR A 114 19.30 -14.73 10.68
CA THR A 114 18.26 -15.63 11.17
C THR A 114 18.08 -15.57 12.68
N PHE A 115 16.84 -15.81 13.09
CA PHE A 115 16.42 -16.02 14.46
C PHE A 115 15.87 -17.44 14.53
N PHE A 116 16.62 -18.37 15.11
CA PHE A 116 16.19 -19.76 15.25
C PHE A 116 14.98 -19.89 16.18
N GLU A 117 14.30 -21.05 16.14
CA GLU A 117 13.05 -21.32 16.85
C GLU A 117 13.13 -21.09 18.37
N ASP A 118 14.32 -21.29 18.93
CA ASP A 118 14.62 -21.13 20.35
C ASP A 118 15.07 -19.71 20.73
N ALA A 119 15.30 -18.83 19.75
CA ALA A 119 15.59 -17.41 19.97
C ALA A 119 14.31 -16.63 20.27
N HIS A 120 14.35 -15.76 21.27
CA HIS A 120 13.20 -14.94 21.64
C HIS A 120 13.55 -13.59 22.26
N ASP A 121 12.58 -12.67 22.23
CA ASP A 121 12.68 -11.33 22.84
C ASP A 121 13.92 -10.57 22.36
N ILE A 122 14.04 -10.42 21.04
CA ILE A 122 15.15 -9.72 20.38
C ILE A 122 14.58 -8.60 19.52
N GLU A 123 15.21 -7.44 19.59
CA GLU A 123 14.88 -6.28 18.79
C GLU A 123 16.07 -5.82 17.96
N VAL A 124 15.87 -5.68 16.65
CA VAL A 124 16.88 -5.20 15.70
C VAL A 124 16.43 -3.87 15.10
N ARG A 125 17.31 -2.87 15.11
CA ARG A 125 16.98 -1.50 14.68
C ARG A 125 18.02 -0.94 13.73
N ARG A 126 17.56 -0.16 12.75
CA ARG A 126 18.43 0.63 11.85
C ARG A 126 19.51 -0.23 11.16
N ILE A 127 19.10 -1.32 10.53
CA ILE A 127 19.99 -2.11 9.68
C ILE A 127 19.59 -2.00 8.21
N GLU A 128 20.55 -2.17 7.31
CA GLU A 128 20.32 -2.38 5.88
C GLU A 128 20.78 -3.80 5.52
N VAL A 129 19.95 -4.57 4.81
CA VAL A 129 20.27 -5.94 4.41
C VAL A 129 20.03 -6.09 2.92
N ARG A 130 21.09 -6.39 2.17
CA ARG A 130 21.04 -6.41 0.70
C ARG A 130 21.90 -7.46 0.03
N ASN A 131 21.63 -7.67 -1.26
CA ASN A 131 22.47 -8.39 -2.21
C ASN A 131 22.78 -9.85 -1.81
N VAL A 132 21.91 -10.50 -1.04
CA VAL A 132 22.06 -11.93 -0.74
C VAL A 132 22.13 -12.71 -2.06
N GLN A 133 23.19 -13.50 -2.22
CA GLN A 133 23.34 -14.27 -3.46
C GLN A 133 22.25 -15.35 -3.55
N PRO A 134 21.56 -15.49 -4.70
CA PRO A 134 20.65 -16.60 -4.92
C PRO A 134 21.45 -17.89 -5.06
N GLY A 135 21.15 -18.88 -4.21
CA GLY A 135 21.54 -20.26 -4.40
C GLY A 135 20.75 -20.92 -5.53
N PRO A 136 20.94 -22.24 -5.78
CA PRO A 136 20.31 -22.95 -6.90
C PRO A 136 18.78 -22.84 -6.95
N ASP A 137 18.13 -22.87 -5.78
CA ASP A 137 16.67 -22.75 -5.65
C ASP A 137 16.17 -21.29 -5.66
N GLN A 138 17.10 -20.33 -5.70
CA GLN A 138 16.85 -18.88 -5.66
C GLN A 138 16.00 -18.40 -4.47
N ASN A 139 15.85 -19.23 -3.43
CA ASN A 139 14.91 -19.01 -2.32
C ASN A 139 15.60 -18.54 -1.03
N ASN A 140 16.75 -17.89 -1.14
CA ASN A 140 17.52 -17.39 -0.02
C ASN A 140 16.83 -16.19 0.65
N ARG A 141 17.13 -15.96 1.92
CA ARG A 141 16.43 -14.97 2.76
C ARG A 141 17.37 -13.89 3.27
N ALA A 142 16.95 -12.63 3.20
CA ALA A 142 17.66 -11.55 3.85
C ALA A 142 17.55 -11.71 5.38
N VAL A 143 16.32 -11.73 5.88
CA VAL A 143 16.00 -11.86 7.31
C VAL A 143 15.02 -13.01 7.51
N PHE A 144 15.48 -14.09 8.13
CA PHE A 144 14.72 -15.33 8.31
C PHE A 144 14.31 -15.55 9.77
N ILE A 145 13.03 -15.32 10.07
CA ILE A 145 12.46 -15.30 11.41
C ILE A 145 11.76 -16.63 11.71
N ARG A 146 12.27 -17.38 12.68
CA ARG A 146 11.72 -18.66 13.13
C ARG A 146 11.40 -18.65 14.63
N GLY A 147 12.02 -17.72 15.36
CA GLY A 147 11.85 -17.51 16.79
C GLY A 147 10.62 -16.69 17.19
N ARG A 148 10.58 -16.26 18.45
CA ARG A 148 9.38 -15.69 19.10
C ARG A 148 9.64 -14.28 19.59
N ASN A 149 8.65 -13.38 19.55
CA ASN A 149 8.79 -11.98 20.00
C ASN A 149 10.00 -11.27 19.34
N ILE A 150 10.13 -11.45 18.02
CA ILE A 150 11.20 -10.83 17.24
C ILE A 150 10.66 -9.52 16.64
N THR A 151 11.34 -8.43 16.95
CA THR A 151 11.02 -7.10 16.41
C THR A 151 12.14 -6.63 15.48
N VAL A 152 11.80 -6.18 14.27
CA VAL A 152 12.73 -5.48 13.37
C VAL A 152 12.15 -4.13 13.02
N LYS A 153 12.91 -3.05 13.21
CA LYS A 153 12.41 -1.71 12.91
C LYS A 153 13.43 -0.72 12.35
N ASP A 154 12.94 0.37 11.76
CA ASP A 154 13.74 1.45 11.17
C ASP A 154 14.76 0.97 10.11
N SER A 155 14.47 -0.15 9.46
CA SER A 155 15.44 -0.92 8.66
C SER A 155 15.11 -0.92 7.17
N TYR A 156 16.09 -1.28 6.33
CA TYR A 156 15.94 -1.38 4.89
C TYR A 156 16.36 -2.74 4.37
N VAL A 157 15.42 -3.49 3.78
CA VAL A 157 15.69 -4.84 3.29
C VAL A 157 15.40 -4.88 1.79
N HIS A 158 16.44 -4.98 0.97
CA HIS A 158 16.28 -4.77 -0.46
C HIS A 158 17.29 -5.51 -1.35
N HIS A 159 16.90 -5.76 -2.61
CA HIS A 159 17.73 -6.47 -3.60
C HIS A 159 18.20 -7.86 -3.11
N ASN A 160 17.33 -8.58 -2.41
CA ASN A 160 17.56 -9.95 -2.00
C ASN A 160 16.63 -10.90 -2.76
N PRO A 161 16.91 -12.20 -2.80
CA PRO A 161 15.97 -13.16 -3.38
C PRO A 161 14.64 -13.13 -2.60
N ASN A 162 14.66 -13.28 -1.28
CA ASN A 162 13.56 -12.88 -0.39
C ASN A 162 14.01 -11.83 0.62
N GLY A 163 13.12 -10.89 0.94
CA GLY A 163 13.32 -9.92 2.02
C GLY A 163 13.09 -10.54 3.39
N PHE A 164 11.98 -10.19 4.03
CA PHE A 164 11.54 -10.82 5.28
C PHE A 164 10.84 -12.15 4.99
N PHE A 165 11.23 -13.18 5.74
CA PHE A 165 10.68 -14.52 5.59
C PHE A 165 10.49 -15.14 6.97
N SER A 166 9.36 -15.79 7.21
CA SER A 166 9.14 -16.54 8.46
C SER A 166 8.54 -17.93 8.28
N THR A 167 8.55 -18.72 9.36
CA THR A 167 8.08 -20.12 9.39
C THR A 167 6.86 -20.29 10.29
N THR A 168 6.28 -21.50 10.31
CA THR A 168 5.18 -21.86 11.22
C THR A 168 5.48 -21.70 12.70
N ASP A 169 6.76 -21.79 13.08
CA ASP A 169 7.19 -21.72 14.48
C ASP A 169 7.34 -20.27 14.99
N ALA A 170 7.41 -19.31 14.06
CA ALA A 170 7.49 -17.90 14.41
C ALA A 170 6.23 -17.47 15.17
N TYR A 171 6.41 -16.72 16.27
CA TYR A 171 5.32 -16.25 17.12
C TYR A 171 5.51 -14.77 17.45
N ASN A 172 4.45 -13.97 17.31
CA ASN A 172 4.44 -12.54 17.63
C ASN A 172 5.62 -11.80 16.95
N THR A 173 5.70 -11.93 15.63
CA THR A 173 6.72 -11.23 14.82
C THR A 173 6.26 -9.82 14.52
N ARG A 174 7.11 -8.82 14.77
CA ARG A 174 6.80 -7.41 14.57
C ARG A 174 7.81 -6.72 13.66
N ILE A 175 7.33 -6.07 12.62
CA ILE A 175 8.14 -5.34 11.64
C ILE A 175 7.58 -3.93 11.51
N GLU A 176 8.37 -2.92 11.87
CA GLU A 176 7.89 -1.54 12.01
C GLU A 176 8.79 -0.53 11.31
N ASN A 177 8.23 0.50 10.68
CA ASN A 177 9.01 1.61 10.12
C ASN A 177 10.13 1.13 9.17
N CYS A 178 9.89 0.05 8.44
CA CYS A 178 10.87 -0.53 7.52
C CYS A 178 10.54 -0.15 6.08
N GLU A 179 11.58 0.03 5.29
CA GLU A 179 11.48 0.02 3.83
C GLU A 179 11.85 -1.37 3.34
N VAL A 180 11.04 -1.95 2.45
CA VAL A 180 11.28 -3.28 1.90
C VAL A 180 11.00 -3.25 0.42
N ALA A 181 12.06 -3.41 -0.37
CA ALA A 181 11.99 -3.08 -1.79
C ALA A 181 12.83 -3.97 -2.68
N PHE A 182 12.46 -4.11 -3.95
CA PHE A 182 13.30 -4.75 -4.97
C PHE A 182 13.72 -6.19 -4.65
N ASN A 183 13.07 -6.87 -3.70
CA ASN A 183 13.34 -8.26 -3.42
C ASN A 183 12.57 -9.14 -4.40
N GLY A 184 13.18 -10.25 -4.80
CA GLY A 184 12.64 -11.20 -5.75
C GLY A 184 13.66 -11.63 -6.80
N ALA A 185 13.70 -12.92 -7.11
CA ALA A 185 14.56 -13.52 -8.13
C ALA A 185 13.98 -13.43 -9.55
N GLY A 186 12.83 -12.78 -9.75
CA GLY A 186 12.19 -12.65 -11.06
C GLY A 186 11.35 -13.87 -11.49
N THR A 187 11.15 -14.86 -10.59
CA THR A 187 10.47 -16.13 -10.91
C THR A 187 9.00 -16.20 -10.47
N GLY A 188 8.55 -15.25 -9.65
CA GLY A 188 7.21 -15.27 -9.05
C GLY A 188 7.10 -15.98 -7.70
N TYR A 189 8.15 -16.66 -7.23
CA TYR A 189 8.12 -17.48 -6.01
C TYR A 189 8.83 -16.87 -4.79
N THR A 190 9.36 -15.66 -4.96
CA THR A 190 10.18 -14.99 -3.97
C THR A 190 9.72 -13.55 -3.81
N HIS A 191 9.78 -13.01 -2.60
CA HIS A 191 8.94 -11.86 -2.23
C HIS A 191 9.67 -10.82 -1.37
N ASN A 192 9.10 -9.61 -1.28
CA ASN A 192 9.48 -8.63 -0.27
C ASN A 192 9.20 -9.17 1.14
N PHE A 193 7.97 -9.63 1.36
CA PHE A 193 7.58 -10.36 2.56
C PHE A 193 7.00 -11.72 2.21
N TYR A 194 7.43 -12.73 2.96
CA TYR A 194 6.83 -14.06 2.96
C TYR A 194 6.64 -14.53 4.41
N MET A 195 5.49 -14.17 4.96
CA MET A 195 5.18 -14.37 6.37
C MET A 195 4.39 -15.65 6.59
N GLN A 196 4.75 -16.33 7.66
CA GLN A 196 4.06 -17.46 8.28
C GLN A 196 4.31 -17.40 9.79
N GLY A 197 3.48 -18.08 10.58
CA GLY A 197 3.64 -18.15 12.03
C GLY A 197 2.32 -17.95 12.76
N GLN A 198 2.40 -17.41 13.96
CA GLN A 198 1.25 -17.06 14.81
C GLN A 198 1.39 -15.62 15.27
N GLY A 199 0.49 -14.72 14.83
CA GLY A 199 0.60 -13.29 15.10
C GLY A 199 1.74 -12.63 14.33
N THR A 200 1.41 -12.00 13.21
CA THR A 200 2.34 -11.19 12.41
C THR A 200 1.87 -9.75 12.37
N HIS A 201 2.76 -8.83 12.72
CA HIS A 201 2.47 -7.41 12.86
C HIS A 201 3.40 -6.61 11.95
N VAL A 202 2.87 -5.97 10.92
CA VAL A 202 3.63 -5.12 9.98
C VAL A 202 3.02 -3.73 9.96
N LEU A 203 3.78 -2.75 10.46
CA LEU A 203 3.27 -1.40 10.68
C LEU A 203 4.20 -0.32 10.13
N TYR A 204 3.63 0.78 9.62
CA TYR A 204 4.38 1.98 9.22
C TYR A 204 5.44 1.72 8.15
N CYS A 205 5.35 0.61 7.41
CA CYS A 205 6.35 0.20 6.44
C CYS A 205 6.08 0.80 5.06
N TYR A 206 7.14 1.02 4.30
CA TYR A 206 7.09 1.29 2.86
C TYR A 206 7.49 0.02 2.11
N ILE A 207 6.57 -0.55 1.34
CA ILE A 207 6.73 -1.87 0.73
C ILE A 207 6.49 -1.74 -0.76
N HIS A 208 7.53 -1.87 -1.57
CA HIS A 208 7.40 -1.56 -2.99
C HIS A 208 8.28 -2.38 -3.92
N ASP A 209 7.94 -2.37 -5.20
CA ASP A 209 8.81 -2.87 -6.26
C ASP A 209 9.30 -4.32 -6.08
N ALA A 210 8.47 -5.21 -5.52
CA ALA A 210 8.79 -6.65 -5.54
C ALA A 210 9.07 -7.08 -6.99
N ASN A 211 10.18 -7.79 -7.22
CA ASN A 211 10.64 -8.18 -8.56
C ASN A 211 9.98 -9.48 -9.02
N ALA A 212 8.95 -9.38 -9.86
CA ALA A 212 8.04 -10.45 -10.29
C ALA A 212 7.31 -11.19 -9.14
N GLY A 213 7.59 -10.82 -7.88
CA GLY A 213 7.13 -11.46 -6.66
C GLY A 213 5.87 -10.83 -6.07
N ILE A 214 5.81 -10.76 -4.74
CA ILE A 214 4.67 -10.20 -4.00
C ILE A 214 5.22 -9.18 -3.02
N ASN A 215 4.56 -8.03 -2.91
CA ASN A 215 4.93 -7.03 -1.91
C ASN A 215 4.69 -7.59 -0.50
N TYR A 216 3.50 -8.12 -0.23
CA TYR A 216 3.19 -8.79 1.03
C TYR A 216 2.46 -10.13 0.86
N LYS A 217 3.17 -11.24 1.15
CA LYS A 217 2.60 -12.58 1.23
C LYS A 217 2.49 -13.02 2.69
N ASP A 218 1.31 -13.46 3.12
CA ASP A 218 1.06 -13.85 4.51
C ASP A 218 0.13 -15.06 4.64
N ARG A 219 0.48 -15.99 5.51
CA ARG A 219 -0.24 -17.23 5.81
C ARG A 219 -0.17 -17.57 7.30
N SER A 220 0.02 -16.56 8.13
CA SER A 220 0.04 -16.66 9.57
C SER A 220 -1.33 -17.10 10.11
N LEU A 221 -1.28 -17.67 11.31
CA LEU A 221 -2.44 -18.09 12.08
C LEU A 221 -2.64 -17.12 13.25
N PRO A 222 -3.85 -17.10 13.85
CA PRO A 222 -4.11 -16.29 15.03
C PRO A 222 -3.14 -16.61 16.18
N ASP A 223 -2.64 -15.57 16.84
CA ASP A 223 -1.96 -15.70 18.12
C ASP A 223 -2.96 -15.70 19.30
N ALA A 224 -2.46 -15.52 20.52
CA ALA A 224 -3.29 -15.43 21.72
C ALA A 224 -4.27 -14.23 21.72
N SER A 225 -4.04 -13.19 20.91
CA SER A 225 -4.96 -12.06 20.73
C SER A 225 -6.11 -12.37 19.76
N GLY A 226 -6.02 -13.49 19.04
CA GLY A 226 -7.03 -13.93 18.07
C GLY A 226 -6.89 -13.31 16.67
N VAL A 227 -5.84 -12.51 16.44
CA VAL A 227 -5.54 -11.91 15.12
C VAL A 227 -4.35 -12.62 14.52
N ALA A 228 -4.48 -13.05 13.26
CA ALA A 228 -3.36 -13.68 12.54
C ALA A 228 -2.39 -12.64 11.99
N THR A 229 -2.95 -11.57 11.43
CA THR A 229 -2.19 -10.48 10.83
C THR A 229 -2.72 -9.13 11.25
N GLU A 230 -1.83 -8.27 11.76
CA GLU A 230 -2.01 -6.83 11.85
C GLU A 230 -1.13 -6.18 10.77
N PHE A 231 -1.75 -5.57 9.77
CA PHE A 231 -1.07 -4.91 8.67
C PHE A 231 -1.58 -3.48 8.56
N CYS A 232 -0.98 -2.56 9.32
CA CYS A 232 -1.56 -1.24 9.56
C CYS A 232 -0.62 -0.08 9.20
N TYR A 233 -1.19 1.00 8.67
CA TYR A 233 -0.48 2.25 8.41
C TYR A 233 0.71 2.10 7.46
N ASN A 234 0.65 1.14 6.53
CA ASN A 234 1.71 0.91 5.55
C ASN A 234 1.43 1.66 4.24
N TRP A 235 2.49 1.92 3.47
CA TRP A 235 2.42 2.31 2.08
C TRP A 235 2.91 1.17 1.20
N VAL A 236 2.07 0.68 0.28
CA VAL A 236 2.36 -0.49 -0.56
C VAL A 236 2.19 -0.13 -2.04
N GLU A 237 3.20 -0.39 -2.88
CA GLU A 237 3.04 -0.08 -4.31
C GLU A 237 3.91 -0.87 -5.30
N ASN A 238 3.47 -0.81 -6.56
CA ASN A 238 4.25 -1.20 -7.74
C ASN A 238 4.88 -2.60 -7.69
N ALA A 239 4.15 -3.64 -7.30
CA ALA A 239 4.63 -5.01 -7.55
C ALA A 239 4.88 -5.21 -9.07
N THR A 240 6.13 -5.47 -9.46
CA THR A 240 6.56 -5.50 -10.87
C THR A 240 6.50 -6.92 -11.45
N GLY A 241 6.74 -7.08 -12.75
CA GLY A 241 6.96 -8.39 -13.37
C GLY A 241 5.77 -9.36 -13.30
N GLY A 242 4.55 -8.85 -13.13
CA GLY A 242 3.35 -9.67 -12.96
C GLY A 242 3.04 -10.14 -11.53
N GLY A 243 3.65 -9.47 -10.55
CA GLY A 243 3.46 -9.70 -9.13
C GLY A 243 2.12 -9.21 -8.54
N TYR A 244 1.92 -9.50 -7.25
CA TYR A 244 0.76 -9.10 -6.45
C TYR A 244 1.14 -8.05 -5.41
N ASP A 245 0.23 -7.13 -5.09
CA ASP A 245 0.44 -6.23 -3.96
C ASP A 245 0.29 -6.99 -2.64
N LEU A 246 -0.89 -7.57 -2.39
CA LEU A 246 -1.14 -8.34 -1.16
C LEU A 246 -1.72 -9.72 -1.45
N ASP A 247 -1.19 -10.74 -0.79
CA ASP A 247 -1.66 -12.11 -0.92
C ASP A 247 -1.65 -12.81 0.44
N PHE A 248 -2.84 -13.14 0.92
CA PHE A 248 -3.04 -13.82 2.19
C PHE A 248 -3.35 -15.30 1.96
N SER A 249 -2.59 -15.97 1.09
CA SER A 249 -2.80 -17.37 0.69
C SER A 249 -1.64 -18.33 0.88
N VAL A 250 -1.97 -19.63 0.91
CA VAL A 250 -1.02 -20.75 0.85
C VAL A 250 -1.08 -21.38 -0.53
N SER A 251 -0.01 -22.06 -0.92
CA SER A 251 -0.06 -22.97 -2.06
C SER A 251 -0.98 -24.15 -1.76
N GLY A 252 -1.90 -24.47 -2.67
CA GLY A 252 -2.79 -25.62 -2.53
C GLY A 252 -4.05 -25.30 -1.73
N ASN A 253 -4.32 -26.10 -0.68
CA ASN A 253 -5.54 -26.01 0.10
C ASN A 253 -5.21 -25.75 1.58
N ALA A 254 -5.84 -24.73 2.18
CA ALA A 254 -5.64 -24.35 3.58
C ALA A 254 -6.41 -25.23 4.58
N GLN A 255 -7.16 -26.22 4.12
CA GLN A 255 -7.93 -27.19 4.91
C GLN A 255 -8.89 -26.52 5.92
N GLY A 256 -9.47 -25.38 5.54
CA GLY A 256 -10.41 -24.66 6.41
C GLY A 256 -9.79 -23.93 7.60
N ARG A 257 -8.45 -23.80 7.68
CA ARG A 257 -7.77 -23.00 8.72
C ARG A 257 -8.31 -21.56 8.73
N ASN A 258 -8.37 -20.95 9.91
CA ASN A 258 -8.83 -19.57 10.08
C ASN A 258 -7.65 -18.59 10.04
N GLN A 259 -7.83 -17.44 9.38
CA GLN A 259 -6.85 -16.34 9.35
C GLN A 259 -7.60 -15.01 9.41
N ASP A 260 -7.82 -14.47 10.61
CA ASP A 260 -8.37 -13.12 10.75
C ASP A 260 -7.26 -12.09 10.51
N ALA A 261 -7.50 -11.13 9.62
CA ALA A 261 -6.54 -10.09 9.25
C ALA A 261 -7.13 -8.70 9.46
N MET A 262 -6.33 -7.79 10.03
CA MET A 262 -6.68 -6.39 10.25
C MET A 262 -5.79 -5.51 9.37
N LEU A 263 -6.42 -4.77 8.45
CA LEU A 263 -5.78 -3.83 7.55
C LEU A 263 -6.38 -2.44 7.79
N THR A 264 -5.67 -1.61 8.55
CA THR A 264 -6.16 -0.28 8.94
C THR A 264 -5.22 0.82 8.50
N GLY A 265 -5.73 1.89 7.89
CA GLY A 265 -4.95 3.09 7.61
C GLY A 265 -3.86 2.94 6.54
N ASN A 266 -3.91 1.90 5.69
CA ASN A 266 -2.90 1.68 4.67
C ASN A 266 -3.17 2.51 3.40
N VAL A 267 -2.10 2.88 2.71
CA VAL A 267 -2.14 3.28 1.31
C VAL A 267 -1.67 2.10 0.45
N ILE A 268 -2.49 1.69 -0.51
CA ILE A 268 -2.17 0.60 -1.42
C ILE A 268 -2.34 1.11 -2.85
N PHE A 269 -1.24 1.31 -3.56
CA PHE A 269 -1.22 1.81 -4.93
C PHE A 269 -0.77 0.73 -5.91
N LYS A 270 -1.74 0.14 -6.61
CA LYS A 270 -1.47 -0.84 -7.65
C LYS A 270 -0.90 -0.15 -8.89
N GLY A 271 0.41 -0.31 -9.11
CA GLY A 271 1.09 0.19 -10.29
C GLY A 271 0.61 -0.49 -11.58
N GLY A 272 0.73 0.21 -12.72
CA GLY A 272 0.35 -0.32 -14.04
C GLY A 272 1.12 -1.56 -14.49
N ASN A 273 2.25 -1.86 -13.85
CA ASN A 273 3.09 -3.03 -14.13
C ASN A 273 2.64 -4.31 -13.41
N SER A 274 1.69 -4.22 -12.47
CA SER A 274 1.08 -5.41 -11.85
C SER A 274 0.00 -5.97 -12.79
N ASN A 275 0.22 -7.18 -13.30
CA ASN A 275 -0.64 -7.78 -14.33
C ASN A 275 -1.93 -8.41 -13.80
N LYS A 276 -2.11 -8.47 -12.48
CA LYS A 276 -3.27 -9.14 -11.87
C LYS A 276 -4.46 -8.21 -11.87
N ALA A 277 -5.63 -8.76 -12.21
CA ALA A 277 -6.87 -7.99 -12.21
C ALA A 277 -7.36 -7.62 -10.80
N TRP A 278 -6.71 -8.07 -9.73
CA TRP A 278 -7.08 -7.76 -8.34
C TRP A 278 -5.92 -7.14 -7.55
N VAL A 279 -6.25 -6.39 -6.49
CA VAL A 279 -5.27 -5.81 -5.55
C VAL A 279 -4.86 -6.84 -4.49
N MET A 280 -5.83 -7.62 -3.99
CA MET A 280 -5.63 -8.52 -2.85
C MET A 280 -6.18 -9.93 -3.10
N VAL A 281 -5.64 -10.91 -2.38
CA VAL A 281 -6.13 -12.29 -2.35
C VAL A 281 -6.39 -12.71 -0.91
N PHE A 282 -7.56 -13.28 -0.63
CA PHE A 282 -7.90 -13.82 0.69
C PHE A 282 -8.92 -14.96 0.58
N GLY A 283 -8.70 -16.08 1.28
CA GLY A 283 -9.67 -17.20 1.26
C GLY A 283 -9.65 -18.11 0.03
N ASN A 284 -8.95 -17.74 -1.05
CA ASN A 284 -9.04 -18.42 -2.35
C ASN A 284 -8.51 -19.88 -2.36
N ASP A 285 -7.81 -20.30 -1.31
CA ASP A 285 -7.31 -21.67 -1.10
C ASP A 285 -8.17 -22.46 -0.08
N GLY A 286 -9.38 -21.98 0.23
CA GLY A 286 -10.30 -22.63 1.16
C GLY A 286 -10.08 -22.29 2.62
N ARG A 287 -9.21 -21.33 2.97
CA ARG A 287 -9.16 -20.80 4.35
C ARG A 287 -10.45 -20.03 4.68
N ARG A 288 -10.72 -19.94 5.97
CA ARG A 288 -11.80 -19.12 6.55
C ARG A 288 -11.23 -17.90 7.27
N GLY A 289 -12.11 -17.00 7.68
CA GLY A 289 -11.76 -15.85 8.50
C GLY A 289 -12.32 -14.56 7.96
N THR A 290 -12.09 -13.48 8.71
CA THR A 290 -12.51 -12.13 8.34
C THR A 290 -11.30 -11.24 8.10
N MET A 291 -11.24 -10.65 6.91
CA MET A 291 -10.37 -9.51 6.63
C MET A 291 -11.13 -8.22 6.98
N ARG A 292 -10.54 -7.37 7.83
CA ARG A 292 -11.09 -6.05 8.20
C ARG A 292 -10.29 -4.98 7.48
N LEU A 293 -10.91 -4.28 6.54
CA LEU A 293 -10.36 -3.11 5.86
C LEU A 293 -11.03 -1.88 6.44
N CYS A 294 -10.27 -1.08 7.19
CA CYS A 294 -10.76 0.12 7.83
C CYS A 294 -9.90 1.34 7.45
N ASN A 295 -10.53 2.39 6.92
CA ASN A 295 -9.84 3.65 6.61
C ASN A 295 -8.58 3.47 5.73
N ASN A 296 -8.62 2.61 4.71
CA ASN A 296 -7.52 2.47 3.75
C ASN A 296 -7.78 3.35 2.51
N THR A 297 -6.71 3.85 1.90
CA THR A 297 -6.75 4.44 0.55
C THR A 297 -6.16 3.46 -0.45
N ILE A 298 -6.99 2.95 -1.35
CA ILE A 298 -6.65 1.87 -2.27
C ILE A 298 -6.87 2.36 -3.70
N ILE A 299 -5.83 2.30 -4.50
CA ILE A 299 -5.82 2.83 -5.86
C ILE A 299 -5.56 1.67 -6.83
N GLY A 300 -6.55 1.37 -7.68
CA GLY A 300 -6.38 0.44 -8.80
C GLY A 300 -5.57 1.06 -9.94
N SER A 301 -5.03 0.22 -10.83
CA SER A 301 -4.36 0.66 -12.05
C SER A 301 -5.34 0.98 -13.19
N SER A 302 -6.56 0.43 -13.16
CA SER A 302 -7.61 0.65 -14.16
C SER A 302 -9.00 0.26 -13.66
N ALA A 303 -10.04 0.70 -14.38
CA ALA A 303 -11.45 0.39 -14.10
C ALA A 303 -11.73 -1.12 -13.97
N ASP A 304 -11.01 -1.94 -14.74
CA ASP A 304 -11.17 -3.39 -14.74
C ASP A 304 -10.63 -4.07 -13.47
N ASN A 305 -9.93 -3.33 -12.60
CA ASN A 305 -9.45 -3.91 -11.37
C ASN A 305 -10.58 -4.21 -10.37
N SER A 306 -10.42 -5.39 -9.76
CA SER A 306 -11.15 -5.83 -8.59
C SER A 306 -10.37 -5.49 -7.32
N LEU A 307 -11.07 -5.18 -6.23
CA LEU A 307 -10.44 -4.99 -4.93
C LEU A 307 -9.80 -6.29 -4.44
N VAL A 308 -10.57 -7.39 -4.46
CA VAL A 308 -10.16 -8.65 -3.84
C VAL A 308 -10.67 -9.89 -4.57
N TRP A 309 -9.83 -10.92 -4.64
CA TRP A 309 -10.29 -12.30 -4.82
C TRP A 309 -10.61 -12.90 -3.44
N LEU A 310 -11.91 -13.05 -3.17
CA LEU A 310 -12.42 -13.51 -1.88
C LEU A 310 -13.02 -14.92 -1.96
N GLY A 311 -12.43 -15.89 -1.24
CA GLY A 311 -12.92 -17.27 -1.21
C GLY A 311 -14.25 -17.47 -0.47
N SER A 312 -14.97 -18.55 -0.76
CA SER A 312 -16.34 -18.79 -0.28
C SER A 312 -16.51 -18.98 1.23
N GLY A 313 -15.45 -19.34 1.95
CA GLY A 313 -15.44 -19.44 3.41
C GLY A 313 -14.96 -18.18 4.13
N ALA A 314 -14.65 -17.11 3.38
CA ALA A 314 -14.03 -15.90 3.89
C ALA A 314 -14.98 -14.70 3.78
N ALA A 315 -14.80 -13.75 4.68
CA ALA A 315 -15.57 -12.51 4.73
C ALA A 315 -14.64 -11.29 4.69
N LEU A 316 -15.15 -10.19 4.14
CA LEU A 316 -14.54 -8.87 4.17
C LEU A 316 -15.47 -7.89 4.90
N LYS A 317 -14.91 -7.22 5.91
CA LYS A 317 -15.49 -6.03 6.56
C LYS A 317 -14.84 -4.79 5.97
N PHE A 318 -15.62 -3.94 5.30
CA PHE A 318 -15.12 -2.83 4.51
C PHE A 318 -15.74 -1.52 5.00
N TYR A 319 -15.01 -0.78 5.84
CA TYR A 319 -15.47 0.46 6.46
C TYR A 319 -14.54 1.65 6.19
N ASN A 320 -15.11 2.81 5.86
CA ASN A 320 -14.38 4.07 5.74
C ASN A 320 -13.25 4.09 4.70
N ASN A 321 -13.21 3.16 3.75
CA ASN A 321 -12.13 3.08 2.78
C ASN A 321 -12.41 3.98 1.57
N ILE A 322 -11.35 4.38 0.88
CA ILE A 322 -11.42 4.89 -0.50
C ILE A 322 -10.90 3.79 -1.40
N TYR A 323 -11.73 3.31 -2.33
CA TYR A 323 -11.27 2.48 -3.45
C TYR A 323 -11.48 3.25 -4.76
N PHE A 324 -10.37 3.71 -5.34
CA PHE A 324 -10.35 4.57 -6.52
C PHE A 324 -9.74 3.84 -7.72
N ARG A 325 -10.17 4.23 -8.93
CA ARG A 325 -9.80 3.68 -10.25
C ARG A 325 -10.20 2.23 -10.51
N GLY A 326 -10.52 1.40 -9.53
CA GLY A 326 -11.18 0.11 -9.77
C GLY A 326 -12.70 0.20 -9.67
N GLU A 327 -13.42 -0.49 -10.55
CA GLU A 327 -14.88 -0.51 -10.60
C GLU A 327 -15.49 -1.83 -10.07
N ARG A 328 -14.67 -2.73 -9.50
CA ARG A 328 -15.15 -4.04 -9.01
C ARG A 328 -14.67 -4.30 -7.59
N LEU A 329 -15.54 -4.76 -6.69
CA LEU A 329 -15.10 -5.21 -5.37
C LEU A 329 -14.61 -6.66 -5.42
N LEU A 330 -15.34 -7.52 -6.12
CA LEU A 330 -15.05 -8.94 -6.23
C LEU A 330 -14.64 -9.35 -7.65
N THR A 331 -13.70 -10.29 -7.73
CA THR A 331 -13.43 -11.05 -8.96
C THR A 331 -14.63 -11.94 -9.33
N THR A 332 -14.73 -12.38 -10.60
CA THR A 332 -15.80 -13.29 -11.05
C THR A 332 -15.77 -14.67 -10.39
N THR A 333 -14.61 -15.08 -9.88
CA THR A 333 -14.39 -16.36 -9.21
C THR A 333 -14.46 -16.27 -7.68
N SER A 334 -14.81 -15.09 -7.16
CA SER A 334 -15.04 -14.93 -5.72
C SER A 334 -16.32 -15.64 -5.30
N GLY A 335 -16.33 -16.13 -4.06
CA GLY A 335 -17.53 -16.73 -3.44
C GLY A 335 -17.81 -16.22 -2.02
N GLY A 336 -16.94 -15.37 -1.46
CA GLY A 336 -17.10 -14.83 -0.12
C GLY A 336 -18.03 -13.62 -0.07
N THR A 337 -18.21 -13.06 1.13
CA THR A 337 -19.14 -11.95 1.36
C THR A 337 -18.43 -10.66 1.75
N ILE A 338 -18.95 -9.54 1.26
CA ILE A 338 -18.52 -8.21 1.68
C ILE A 338 -19.66 -7.55 2.46
N THR A 339 -19.32 -7.01 3.62
CA THR A 339 -20.22 -6.18 4.43
C THR A 339 -19.49 -4.93 4.89
N GLY A 340 -20.22 -3.87 5.19
CA GLY A 340 -19.64 -2.65 5.72
C GLY A 340 -20.37 -1.40 5.30
N SER A 341 -19.77 -0.24 5.57
CA SER A 341 -20.40 1.04 5.27
C SER A 341 -19.43 2.19 5.08
N ASN A 342 -19.95 3.33 4.62
CA ASN A 342 -19.23 4.60 4.60
C ASN A 342 -17.94 4.54 3.77
N ASN A 343 -17.93 3.82 2.66
CA ASN A 343 -16.76 3.82 1.77
C ASN A 343 -16.92 4.89 0.68
N TRP A 344 -15.84 5.18 -0.04
CA TRP A 344 -15.88 5.88 -1.31
C TRP A 344 -15.59 4.89 -2.43
N LEU A 345 -16.48 4.81 -3.42
CA LEU A 345 -16.36 3.96 -4.60
C LEU A 345 -16.58 4.75 -5.89
N MET A 346 -16.02 4.25 -7.00
CA MET A 346 -16.34 4.75 -8.34
C MET A 346 -17.85 4.61 -8.62
N THR A 347 -18.45 5.56 -9.35
CA THR A 347 -19.91 5.54 -9.64
C THR A 347 -20.39 4.26 -10.32
N ASN A 348 -19.53 3.60 -11.08
CA ASN A 348 -19.87 2.36 -11.78
C ASN A 348 -19.66 1.10 -10.92
N THR A 349 -19.11 1.23 -9.72
CA THR A 349 -18.87 0.09 -8.83
C THR A 349 -20.19 -0.46 -8.32
N GLN A 350 -20.39 -1.76 -8.50
CA GLN A 350 -21.49 -2.48 -7.86
C GLN A 350 -21.15 -2.66 -6.37
N PRO A 351 -21.91 -2.07 -5.43
CA PRO A 351 -21.47 -1.94 -4.04
C PRO A 351 -21.70 -3.18 -3.17
N ASP A 352 -22.19 -4.30 -3.71
CA ASP A 352 -22.66 -5.44 -2.92
C ASP A 352 -23.56 -4.98 -1.73
N ALA A 353 -23.50 -5.65 -0.58
CA ALA A 353 -24.31 -5.34 0.61
C ALA A 353 -23.79 -4.14 1.44
N LEU A 354 -23.03 -3.21 0.83
CA LEU A 354 -22.48 -2.04 1.52
C LEU A 354 -23.53 -0.94 1.75
N GLN A 355 -23.47 -0.31 2.91
CA GLN A 355 -24.39 0.76 3.32
C GLN A 355 -23.71 2.13 3.30
N ASN A 356 -24.47 3.22 3.15
CA ASN A 356 -23.97 4.61 3.27
C ASN A 356 -22.68 4.89 2.48
N THR A 357 -22.48 4.19 1.36
CA THR A 357 -21.28 4.34 0.54
C THR A 357 -21.46 5.57 -0.36
N THR A 358 -20.44 6.42 -0.40
CA THR A 358 -20.38 7.58 -1.27
C THR A 358 -19.84 7.14 -2.63
N PHE A 359 -20.52 7.56 -3.69
CA PHE A 359 -20.10 7.26 -5.05
C PHE A 359 -19.68 8.54 -5.76
N GLY A 360 -18.62 8.44 -6.56
CA GLY A 360 -18.18 9.55 -7.39
C GLY A 360 -17.19 9.10 -8.43
N GLN A 361 -16.82 10.01 -9.31
CA GLN A 361 -15.78 9.76 -10.29
C GLN A 361 -14.39 10.15 -9.74
N TYR A 362 -14.31 11.00 -8.70
CA TYR A 362 -13.08 11.37 -8.01
C TYR A 362 -13.31 11.61 -6.49
N PRO A 363 -12.45 11.07 -5.60
CA PRO A 363 -12.61 11.21 -4.15
C PRO A 363 -12.19 12.58 -3.61
N GLY A 364 -11.48 13.38 -4.42
CA GLY A 364 -11.03 14.72 -4.03
C GLY A 364 -9.65 14.76 -3.38
N PHE A 365 -8.71 13.92 -3.83
CA PHE A 365 -7.32 13.98 -3.38
C PHE A 365 -6.70 15.36 -3.67
N LEU A 366 -5.81 15.83 -2.79
CA LEU A 366 -5.12 17.12 -2.90
C LEU A 366 -4.24 17.16 -4.15
N ASN A 367 -3.44 16.11 -4.39
CA ASN A 367 -2.62 15.99 -5.59
C ASN A 367 -2.31 14.52 -5.93
N TYR A 368 -3.15 13.90 -6.75
CA TYR A 368 -3.00 12.51 -7.15
C TYR A 368 -1.67 12.21 -7.87
N GLU A 369 -1.21 13.09 -8.76
CA GLU A 369 0.00 12.89 -9.56
C GLU A 369 1.29 12.96 -8.72
N ALA A 370 1.24 13.68 -7.59
CA ALA A 370 2.31 13.69 -6.61
C ALA A 370 2.09 12.67 -5.47
N GLU A 371 1.12 11.77 -5.64
CA GLU A 371 0.73 10.75 -4.64
C GLU A 371 0.31 11.36 -3.28
N ASP A 372 -0.17 12.60 -3.29
CA ASP A 372 -0.77 13.23 -2.13
C ASP A 372 -2.26 12.87 -2.06
N PHE A 373 -2.54 11.71 -1.47
CA PHE A 373 -3.88 11.17 -1.30
C PHE A 373 -4.63 11.70 -0.07
N ARG A 374 -4.12 12.75 0.59
CA ARG A 374 -4.94 13.51 1.54
C ARG A 374 -6.16 14.08 0.79
N VAL A 375 -7.29 14.18 1.47
CA VAL A 375 -8.55 14.61 0.86
C VAL A 375 -8.80 16.09 1.14
N ALA A 376 -9.17 16.84 0.11
CA ALA A 376 -9.55 18.24 0.26
C ALA A 376 -10.76 18.39 1.18
N THR A 377 -10.78 19.41 2.04
CA THR A 377 -11.84 19.65 3.03
C THR A 377 -13.25 19.87 2.48
N THR A 378 -13.39 20.00 1.16
CA THR A 378 -14.69 20.14 0.47
C THR A 378 -15.10 18.92 -0.34
N ALA A 379 -14.22 17.93 -0.43
CA ALA A 379 -14.55 16.73 -1.16
C ALA A 379 -15.63 15.93 -0.42
N PRO A 380 -16.50 15.20 -1.13
CA PRO A 380 -17.49 14.33 -0.51
C PRO A 380 -16.89 13.32 0.48
N ALA A 381 -15.64 12.88 0.27
CA ALA A 381 -14.94 11.94 1.14
C ALA A 381 -14.43 12.56 2.47
N ALA A 382 -14.40 13.89 2.60
CA ALA A 382 -13.76 14.59 3.72
C ALA A 382 -14.44 14.34 5.08
N THR A 383 -15.76 14.12 5.09
CA THR A 383 -16.56 13.97 6.32
C THR A 383 -17.57 12.82 6.21
N ALA A 384 -17.33 11.86 5.32
CA ALA A 384 -18.25 10.74 5.07
C ALA A 384 -17.97 9.51 5.93
N GLY A 385 -16.91 9.53 6.75
CA GLY A 385 -16.50 8.41 7.59
C GLY A 385 -17.41 8.16 8.79
N LEU A 386 -17.57 6.89 9.13
CA LEU A 386 -18.21 6.40 10.35
C LEU A 386 -17.24 6.53 11.52
N VAL A 387 -17.63 7.29 12.55
CA VAL A 387 -16.75 7.64 13.69
C VAL A 387 -16.86 6.71 14.91
N ASN A 388 -17.75 5.71 14.86
CA ASN A 388 -18.07 4.82 15.98
C ASN A 388 -17.77 3.34 15.66
N LEU A 389 -16.66 3.05 14.98
CA LEU A 389 -16.19 1.66 14.85
C LEU A 389 -15.54 1.20 16.17
N PRO A 390 -15.37 -0.13 16.38
CA PRO A 390 -14.55 -0.64 17.47
C PRO A 390 -13.15 0.00 17.49
N ALA A 391 -12.57 0.19 18.68
CA ALA A 391 -11.29 0.86 18.82
C ALA A 391 -10.14 0.20 18.03
N SER A 392 -10.17 -1.13 17.88
CA SER A 392 -9.21 -1.89 17.05
C SER A 392 -9.33 -1.56 15.56
N ASP A 393 -10.52 -1.18 15.12
CA ASP A 393 -10.84 -0.92 13.71
C ASP A 393 -10.69 0.57 13.37
N MET A 394 -10.53 1.44 14.37
CA MET A 394 -10.35 2.89 14.18
C MET A 394 -8.87 3.26 14.04
N PRO A 395 -8.46 3.97 12.98
CA PRO A 395 -7.07 4.38 12.80
C PRO A 395 -6.64 5.37 13.89
N GLN A 396 -5.55 5.05 14.58
CA GLN A 396 -4.92 5.92 15.57
C GLN A 396 -3.78 6.76 14.97
N PHE A 397 -3.23 6.28 13.85
CA PHE A 397 -2.12 6.88 13.14
C PHE A 397 -2.43 7.01 11.65
N GLU A 398 -1.59 7.76 10.96
CA GLU A 398 -1.52 7.80 9.52
C GLU A 398 -0.06 7.74 9.07
N TYR A 399 0.15 7.12 7.92
CA TYR A 399 1.47 7.02 7.31
C TYR A 399 1.98 8.41 6.93
N VAL A 400 3.28 8.64 7.10
CA VAL A 400 3.99 9.79 6.55
C VAL A 400 5.11 9.23 5.69
N LYS A 401 5.31 9.84 4.52
CA LYS A 401 6.33 9.42 3.54
C LYS A 401 7.69 9.18 4.22
N ASP A 402 8.44 8.23 3.67
CA ASP A 402 9.74 7.77 4.19
C ASP A 402 9.65 7.00 5.51
N THR A 403 8.65 6.12 5.65
CA THR A 403 8.46 5.20 6.80
C THR A 403 8.16 5.87 8.14
N PHE A 404 7.71 7.13 8.11
CA PHE A 404 7.27 7.85 9.29
C PHE A 404 5.77 7.63 9.55
N SER A 405 5.32 8.07 10.72
CA SER A 405 3.90 8.07 11.07
C SER A 405 3.59 9.28 11.94
N GLN A 406 2.33 9.68 11.96
CA GLN A 406 1.84 10.68 12.90
C GLN A 406 0.47 10.29 13.46
N THR A 407 0.13 10.85 14.61
CA THR A 407 -1.20 10.63 15.22
C THR A 407 -2.29 11.17 14.31
N ARG A 408 -3.30 10.34 14.06
CA ARG A 408 -4.50 10.70 13.33
C ARG A 408 -5.46 11.46 14.26
N LYS A 409 -5.93 12.65 13.85
CA LYS A 409 -6.64 13.59 14.73
C LYS A 409 -8.13 13.79 14.43
N ASP A 410 -8.67 13.12 13.42
CA ASP A 410 -10.05 13.31 12.98
C ASP A 410 -11.04 12.27 13.49
N GLY A 411 -10.55 11.25 14.23
CA GLY A 411 -11.39 10.14 14.70
C GLY A 411 -12.08 9.39 13.56
N GLY A 412 -11.39 9.19 12.43
CA GLY A 412 -11.89 8.45 11.27
C GLY A 412 -13.00 9.14 10.47
N LYS A 413 -13.27 10.44 10.73
CA LYS A 413 -14.26 11.24 9.99
C LYS A 413 -13.96 11.35 8.50
N CYS A 414 -12.69 11.48 8.12
CA CYS A 414 -12.27 11.45 6.73
C CYS A 414 -12.16 10.01 6.25
N LEU A 415 -12.66 9.74 5.05
CA LEU A 415 -12.44 8.47 4.40
C LEU A 415 -10.96 8.29 4.02
N GLY A 416 -10.53 7.04 3.97
CA GLY A 416 -9.17 6.68 3.56
C GLY A 416 -8.11 6.82 4.66
N ALA A 417 -6.85 6.65 4.26
CA ALA A 417 -5.69 6.49 5.14
C ALA A 417 -5.34 7.73 5.96
N PHE A 418 -5.71 8.92 5.48
CA PHE A 418 -5.30 10.20 6.06
C PHE A 418 -6.45 10.90 6.77
N ALA A 419 -6.14 11.57 7.87
CA ALA A 419 -7.02 12.50 8.54
C ALA A 419 -7.38 13.68 7.64
N LEU A 420 -8.50 14.30 7.97
CA LEU A 420 -8.84 15.60 7.41
C LEU A 420 -7.80 16.66 7.83
N ASP A 421 -6.98 17.11 6.88
CA ASP A 421 -6.03 18.20 7.11
C ASP A 421 -6.71 19.56 6.88
N THR A 422 -7.13 20.21 7.97
CA THR A 422 -7.73 21.55 7.93
C THR A 422 -6.69 22.67 7.83
N SER A 423 -5.40 22.34 8.02
CA SER A 423 -4.26 23.23 7.85
C SER A 423 -3.63 23.16 6.47
N ALA A 424 -3.94 22.11 5.71
CA ALA A 424 -3.51 21.97 4.33
C ALA A 424 -3.89 23.23 3.54
N PRO A 425 -2.97 23.78 2.74
CA PRO A 425 -3.30 24.89 1.86
C PRO A 425 -4.50 24.51 1.00
N THR A 426 -5.28 25.52 0.60
CA THR A 426 -6.34 25.39 -0.40
C THR A 426 -5.83 24.48 -1.54
N PRO A 427 -6.55 23.41 -1.91
CA PRO A 427 -6.02 22.36 -2.77
C PRO A 427 -5.32 22.96 -4.00
N VAL A 428 -4.00 22.87 -4.04
CA VAL A 428 -3.26 23.10 -5.28
C VAL A 428 -3.43 21.82 -6.07
N SER A 429 -4.56 21.69 -6.76
CA SER A 429 -4.72 20.66 -7.79
C SER A 429 -3.81 21.01 -8.96
N SER A 430 -2.50 20.79 -8.83
CA SER A 430 -1.63 20.68 -9.99
C SER A 430 -1.79 19.26 -10.54
N GLY A 431 -2.45 19.12 -11.69
CA GLY A 431 -2.71 17.80 -12.28
C GLY A 431 -3.84 17.84 -13.32
N ASN A 432 -4.23 16.68 -13.84
CA ASN A 432 -5.39 16.57 -14.73
C ASN A 432 -6.70 16.82 -13.95
N LEU A 433 -7.19 18.07 -13.97
CA LEU A 433 -8.46 18.50 -13.36
C LEU A 433 -9.69 17.78 -13.93
N ALA A 434 -9.59 17.27 -15.16
CA ALA A 434 -10.67 16.50 -15.77
C ALA A 434 -10.76 15.08 -15.22
N MET A 435 -9.69 14.56 -14.61
CA MET A 435 -9.66 13.19 -14.09
C MET A 435 -10.78 12.97 -13.07
N GLY A 436 -11.56 11.91 -13.30
CA GLY A 436 -12.68 11.52 -12.46
C GLY A 436 -13.77 12.58 -12.39
N ARG A 437 -13.93 13.41 -13.42
CA ARG A 437 -15.01 14.38 -13.49
C ARG A 437 -16.18 13.87 -14.31
N THR A 438 -17.33 14.53 -14.18
CA THR A 438 -18.47 14.23 -15.03
C THR A 438 -18.15 14.65 -16.45
N ALA A 439 -18.13 13.66 -17.36
CA ALA A 439 -17.96 13.89 -18.78
C ALA A 439 -19.26 13.54 -19.54
N THR A 440 -19.66 14.41 -20.46
CA THR A 440 -20.77 14.20 -21.38
C THR A 440 -20.29 14.33 -22.82
N ALA A 441 -21.03 13.73 -23.76
CA ALA A 441 -20.72 13.79 -25.18
C ALA A 441 -21.96 14.15 -25.99
N SER A 442 -21.76 14.64 -27.21
CA SER A 442 -22.83 14.86 -28.20
C SER A 442 -23.60 13.57 -28.52
N SER A 443 -22.88 12.46 -28.66
CA SER A 443 -23.41 11.12 -28.94
C SER A 443 -22.49 10.05 -28.33
N THR A 444 -22.94 8.81 -28.24
CA THR A 444 -22.08 7.66 -27.87
C THR A 444 -22.54 6.43 -28.63
N MET A 445 -21.62 5.77 -29.33
CA MET A 445 -21.91 4.57 -30.11
C MET A 445 -22.17 3.38 -29.18
N THR A 446 -23.43 2.96 -29.07
CA THR A 446 -23.85 1.92 -28.10
C THR A 446 -23.37 0.51 -28.45
N ILE A 447 -23.14 0.19 -29.72
CA ILE A 447 -22.80 -1.17 -30.17
C ILE A 447 -21.41 -1.65 -29.74
N LEU A 448 -20.48 -0.74 -29.43
CA LEU A 448 -19.12 -1.11 -29.03
C LEU A 448 -19.06 -1.61 -27.58
N GLY A 449 -20.02 -1.22 -26.74
CA GLY A 449 -19.99 -1.48 -25.30
C GLY A 449 -18.84 -0.74 -24.60
N ASN A 450 -19.09 -0.27 -23.38
CA ASN A 450 -18.06 0.29 -22.49
C ASN A 450 -17.23 1.50 -23.05
N ASN A 451 -17.82 2.33 -23.90
CA ASN A 451 -17.17 3.48 -24.56
C ASN A 451 -17.84 4.83 -24.22
N ALA A 452 -18.37 4.96 -23.00
CA ALA A 452 -19.02 6.19 -22.54
C ALA A 452 -18.03 7.36 -22.44
N ALA A 453 -18.54 8.60 -22.45
CA ALA A 453 -17.73 9.80 -22.27
C ALA A 453 -16.88 9.80 -20.98
N SER A 454 -17.34 9.09 -19.93
CA SER A 454 -16.59 8.89 -18.69
C SER A 454 -15.24 8.18 -18.88
N ARG A 455 -15.05 7.46 -19.99
CA ARG A 455 -13.78 6.81 -20.34
C ARG A 455 -12.70 7.80 -20.76
N LEU A 456 -13.05 9.04 -21.07
CA LEU A 456 -12.06 10.07 -21.42
C LEU A 456 -11.38 10.72 -20.22
N VAL A 457 -11.86 10.42 -19.02
CA VAL A 457 -11.46 11.08 -17.78
C VAL A 457 -11.10 10.07 -16.70
N ASP A 458 -10.83 8.82 -17.07
CA ASP A 458 -10.48 7.75 -16.13
C ASP A 458 -8.94 7.56 -16.01
N ASN A 459 -8.17 8.38 -16.72
CA ASN A 459 -6.70 8.32 -16.83
C ASN A 459 -6.22 6.96 -17.36
N ASN A 460 -7.03 6.27 -18.16
CA ASN A 460 -6.71 5.00 -18.79
C ASN A 460 -6.69 5.15 -20.31
N ILE A 461 -5.50 5.31 -20.88
CA ILE A 461 -5.36 5.50 -22.33
C ILE A 461 -5.79 4.28 -23.18
N ASN A 462 -6.06 3.13 -22.55
CA ASN A 462 -6.53 1.92 -23.22
C ASN A 462 -8.06 1.85 -23.33
N THR A 463 -8.80 2.69 -22.60
CA THR A 463 -10.24 2.90 -22.83
C THR A 463 -10.43 4.03 -23.83
N PHE A 464 -11.65 4.17 -24.35
CA PHE A 464 -11.96 5.23 -25.30
C PHE A 464 -13.45 5.58 -25.27
N TRP A 465 -13.76 6.78 -25.73
CA TRP A 465 -15.11 7.16 -26.15
C TRP A 465 -15.20 7.18 -27.68
N HIS A 466 -16.37 6.82 -28.21
CA HIS A 466 -16.67 6.88 -29.65
C HIS A 466 -18.05 7.50 -29.87
N SER A 467 -18.12 8.51 -30.75
CA SER A 467 -19.39 9.10 -31.19
C SER A 467 -20.20 8.13 -32.03
N GLU A 468 -21.49 8.37 -32.18
CA GLU A 468 -22.26 7.70 -33.23
C GLU A 468 -21.74 8.10 -34.63
N LEU A 469 -21.99 7.23 -35.61
CA LEU A 469 -21.63 7.49 -37.00
C LEU A 469 -22.67 8.41 -37.66
N ASN A 470 -22.21 9.28 -38.55
CA ASN A 470 -23.01 9.98 -39.56
C ASN A 470 -24.17 10.81 -39.01
N GLN A 471 -24.00 11.43 -37.84
CA GLN A 471 -25.03 12.24 -37.19
C GLN A 471 -25.26 13.62 -37.84
N LEU A 472 -24.52 13.95 -38.91
CA LEU A 472 -24.57 15.23 -39.62
C LEU A 472 -24.42 16.47 -38.69
N ARG A 473 -23.68 16.31 -37.60
CA ARG A 473 -23.36 17.36 -36.64
C ARG A 473 -21.90 17.28 -36.20
N LEU A 474 -21.38 18.40 -35.68
CA LEU A 474 -20.06 18.42 -35.08
C LEU A 474 -20.12 17.73 -33.71
N GLU A 475 -19.29 16.70 -33.55
CA GLU A 475 -19.20 15.96 -32.30
C GLU A 475 -18.41 16.76 -31.24
N TYR A 476 -18.81 16.62 -29.99
CA TYR A 476 -18.13 17.22 -28.85
C TYR A 476 -18.11 16.28 -27.64
N VAL A 477 -17.11 16.52 -26.79
CA VAL A 477 -17.07 16.00 -25.41
C VAL A 477 -16.87 17.15 -24.45
N GLN A 478 -17.53 17.11 -23.32
CA GLN A 478 -17.56 18.17 -22.32
C GLN A 478 -17.27 17.59 -20.94
N VAL A 479 -16.48 18.31 -20.16
CA VAL A 479 -16.16 17.97 -18.77
C VAL A 479 -16.66 19.08 -17.85
N ASP A 480 -17.34 18.70 -16.77
CA ASP A 480 -17.61 19.55 -15.62
C ASP A 480 -16.50 19.39 -14.57
N LEU A 481 -15.62 20.38 -14.44
CA LEU A 481 -14.52 20.39 -13.46
C LEU A 481 -14.99 20.53 -12.00
N ALA A 482 -16.31 20.55 -11.76
CA ALA A 482 -17.01 20.74 -10.48
C ALA A 482 -16.88 22.14 -9.86
N ALA A 483 -15.80 22.87 -10.12
CA ALA A 483 -15.64 24.27 -9.76
C ALA A 483 -14.84 25.04 -10.82
N ALA A 484 -15.01 26.37 -10.83
CA ALA A 484 -14.29 27.23 -11.76
C ALA A 484 -12.78 27.15 -11.50
N SER A 485 -12.01 26.80 -12.53
CA SER A 485 -10.58 26.50 -12.42
C SER A 485 -9.78 27.29 -13.43
N LYS A 486 -8.59 27.76 -13.04
CA LYS A 486 -7.63 28.33 -14.00
C LYS A 486 -7.03 27.20 -14.80
N ILE A 487 -7.06 27.27 -16.12
CA ILE A 487 -6.56 26.23 -17.01
C ILE A 487 -5.25 26.72 -17.63
N THR A 488 -4.19 25.91 -17.52
CA THR A 488 -2.85 26.25 -18.01
C THR A 488 -2.41 25.39 -19.18
N LYS A 489 -2.97 24.19 -19.35
CA LYS A 489 -2.72 23.30 -20.48
C LYS A 489 -3.92 22.39 -20.72
N VAL A 490 -4.17 22.05 -21.98
CA VAL A 490 -5.15 21.03 -22.38
C VAL A 490 -4.47 19.99 -23.26
N GLU A 491 -4.83 18.72 -23.10
CA GLU A 491 -4.29 17.61 -23.88
C GLU A 491 -5.39 16.67 -24.35
N MET A 492 -5.15 16.04 -25.49
CA MET A 492 -5.98 14.97 -26.04
C MET A 492 -5.08 13.79 -26.40
N VAL A 493 -5.39 12.64 -25.83
CA VAL A 493 -4.79 11.35 -26.19
C VAL A 493 -5.75 10.66 -27.16
N PHE A 494 -5.22 10.28 -28.31
CA PHE A 494 -5.97 9.56 -29.33
C PHE A 494 -5.79 8.06 -29.14
N ARG A 495 -6.71 7.30 -29.74
CA ARG A 495 -6.62 5.84 -29.80
C ARG A 495 -5.28 5.39 -30.36
N SER A 496 -4.61 4.52 -29.61
CA SER A 496 -3.33 3.91 -29.99
C SER A 496 -3.52 2.59 -30.73
N ASP A 497 -4.72 2.01 -30.70
CA ASP A 497 -5.02 0.69 -31.28
C ASP A 497 -5.41 0.76 -32.77
N VAL A 498 -5.80 1.94 -33.27
CA VAL A 498 -6.17 2.14 -34.69
C VAL A 498 -5.79 3.53 -35.18
N ASP A 499 -5.24 3.61 -36.40
CA ASP A 499 -4.94 4.90 -37.03
C ASP A 499 -6.15 5.45 -37.81
N GLN A 500 -6.85 6.42 -37.19
CA GLN A 500 -7.98 7.12 -37.81
C GLN A 500 -7.65 8.61 -37.96
N THR A 501 -7.16 8.99 -39.14
CA THR A 501 -6.67 10.36 -39.41
C THR A 501 -7.71 11.46 -39.12
N ILE A 502 -8.99 11.23 -39.42
CA ILE A 502 -10.05 12.24 -39.26
C ILE A 502 -10.31 12.62 -37.80
N THR A 503 -9.92 11.78 -36.83
CA THR A 503 -10.12 12.06 -35.40
C THR A 503 -9.00 12.92 -34.82
N ARG A 504 -7.86 13.00 -35.52
CA ARG A 504 -6.60 13.59 -35.06
C ARG A 504 -6.31 14.97 -35.67
N ARG A 505 -7.33 15.65 -36.20
CA ARG A 505 -7.27 17.01 -36.76
C ARG A 505 -8.62 17.74 -36.67
N ASN A 506 -8.61 19.05 -36.96
CA ASN A 506 -9.80 19.91 -37.03
C ASN A 506 -10.67 19.84 -35.78
N PHE A 507 -10.12 20.26 -34.65
CA PHE A 507 -10.86 20.38 -33.39
C PHE A 507 -10.42 21.61 -32.60
N SER A 508 -11.26 22.05 -31.68
CA SER A 508 -10.97 23.16 -30.78
C SER A 508 -11.37 22.82 -29.35
N VAL A 509 -10.74 23.48 -28.40
CA VAL A 509 -11.06 23.39 -26.98
C VAL A 509 -11.63 24.72 -26.53
N TYR A 510 -12.82 24.66 -25.95
CA TYR A 510 -13.55 25.79 -25.44
C TYR A 510 -13.72 25.65 -23.93
N ALA A 511 -13.86 26.77 -23.23
CA ALA A 511 -14.23 26.79 -21.82
C ALA A 511 -15.30 27.84 -21.54
N SER A 512 -16.16 27.53 -20.56
CA SER A 512 -17.23 28.43 -20.09
C SER A 512 -17.60 28.12 -18.63
N ASN A 513 -18.28 29.05 -17.98
CA ASN A 513 -19.00 28.80 -16.72
C ASN A 513 -20.50 28.50 -16.95
N ASP A 514 -20.95 28.53 -18.21
CA ASP A 514 -22.27 28.12 -18.64
C ASP A 514 -22.24 26.64 -19.10
N PRO A 515 -22.97 25.71 -18.45
CA PRO A 515 -22.96 24.29 -18.81
C PRO A 515 -23.43 24.02 -20.24
N GLU A 516 -24.25 24.92 -20.80
CA GLU A 516 -24.80 24.80 -22.15
C GLU A 516 -23.87 25.43 -23.21
N PHE A 517 -22.83 26.18 -22.79
CA PHE A 517 -21.96 26.97 -23.66
C PHE A 517 -22.74 27.97 -24.55
N ARG A 518 -23.80 28.60 -24.02
CA ARG A 518 -24.56 29.65 -24.73
C ARG A 518 -23.95 31.04 -24.53
N SER A 519 -23.21 31.22 -23.44
CA SER A 519 -22.61 32.49 -23.04
C SER A 519 -21.17 32.30 -22.51
N TRP A 520 -20.39 33.39 -22.54
CA TRP A 520 -19.03 33.46 -21.97
C TRP A 520 -18.08 32.36 -22.44
N VAL A 521 -18.24 31.93 -23.70
CA VAL A 521 -17.42 30.87 -24.31
C VAL A 521 -16.08 31.43 -24.76
N VAL A 522 -15.00 30.81 -24.31
CA VAL A 522 -13.64 31.20 -24.66
C VAL A 522 -12.95 30.02 -25.31
N ARG A 523 -12.36 30.23 -26.50
CA ARG A 523 -11.56 29.21 -27.17
C ARG A 523 -10.16 29.19 -26.56
N LEU A 524 -9.82 28.14 -25.84
CA LEU A 524 -8.54 27.96 -25.17
C LEU A 524 -7.43 27.52 -26.14
N ALA A 525 -7.78 26.65 -27.09
CA ALA A 525 -6.83 26.09 -28.03
C ALA A 525 -7.54 25.59 -29.31
N THR A 526 -6.79 25.44 -30.40
CA THR A 526 -7.30 24.89 -31.66
C THR A 526 -6.24 24.08 -32.39
N ARG A 527 -6.67 23.01 -33.06
CA ARG A 527 -5.87 22.24 -34.00
C ARG A 527 -6.55 22.32 -35.36
N ALA A 528 -5.83 22.92 -36.32
CA ALA A 528 -6.28 23.04 -37.71
C ALA A 528 -6.16 21.69 -38.46
N ALA A 529 -6.15 21.73 -39.80
CA ALA A 529 -6.18 20.54 -40.65
C ALA A 529 -4.91 19.67 -40.60
N SER A 530 -3.82 20.15 -39.99
CA SER A 530 -2.61 19.35 -39.77
C SER A 530 -2.88 18.20 -38.80
N VAL A 531 -2.72 16.97 -39.28
CA VAL A 531 -2.87 15.76 -38.47
C VAL A 531 -1.86 15.77 -37.32
N VAL A 532 -2.27 15.36 -36.12
CA VAL A 532 -1.33 14.94 -35.08
C VAL A 532 -0.61 13.66 -35.56
N ALA A 533 0.58 13.32 -35.08
CA ALA A 533 1.21 12.05 -35.47
C ALA A 533 0.47 10.86 -34.80
N TYR A 534 0.49 9.68 -35.43
CA TYR A 534 -0.17 8.51 -34.85
C TYR A 534 0.59 8.07 -33.59
N GLY A 535 -0.14 7.70 -32.53
CA GLY A 535 0.41 7.44 -31.21
C GLY A 535 0.86 8.68 -30.42
N ALA A 536 0.78 9.89 -30.97
CA ALA A 536 1.17 11.11 -30.26
C ALA A 536 -0.01 11.76 -29.52
N THR A 537 0.27 12.31 -28.35
CA THR A 537 -0.65 13.20 -27.62
C THR A 537 -0.62 14.60 -28.23
N TRP A 538 -1.78 15.20 -28.43
CA TRP A 538 -1.85 16.64 -28.73
C TRP A 538 -1.92 17.41 -27.42
N SER A 539 -1.06 18.42 -27.28
CA SER A 539 -1.03 19.32 -26.11
C SER A 539 -1.01 20.78 -26.55
N ALA A 540 -1.68 21.64 -25.80
CA ALA A 540 -1.66 23.09 -25.99
C ALA A 540 -1.60 23.82 -24.65
N ASN A 541 -0.65 24.74 -24.51
CA ASN A 541 -0.61 25.66 -23.37
C ASN A 541 -1.72 26.70 -23.52
N VAL A 542 -2.32 27.08 -22.39
CA VAL A 542 -3.41 28.04 -22.30
C VAL A 542 -2.89 29.31 -21.63
N SER A 543 -2.95 30.43 -22.35
CA SER A 543 -2.51 31.74 -21.85
C SER A 543 -3.60 32.51 -21.12
N ASP A 544 -4.86 32.06 -21.23
CA ASP A 544 -5.99 32.72 -20.55
C ASP A 544 -5.86 32.55 -19.04
N THR A 545 -6.03 33.64 -18.29
CA THR A 545 -5.84 33.65 -16.83
C THR A 545 -7.15 33.56 -16.05
N ARG A 546 -8.30 33.53 -16.73
CA ARG A 546 -9.62 33.41 -16.10
C ARG A 546 -9.89 31.98 -15.64
N THR A 547 -10.96 31.80 -14.88
CA THR A 547 -11.39 30.52 -14.34
C THR A 547 -12.65 30.00 -15.03
N TYR A 548 -12.70 28.70 -15.30
CA TYR A 548 -13.79 28.03 -16.01
C TYR A 548 -14.17 26.73 -15.32
N ARG A 549 -15.47 26.46 -15.22
CA ARG A 549 -16.00 25.20 -14.70
C ARG A 549 -16.14 24.13 -15.78
N TYR A 550 -16.53 24.51 -16.99
CA TYR A 550 -16.76 23.55 -18.07
C TYR A 550 -15.72 23.69 -19.16
N VAL A 551 -15.22 22.57 -19.67
CA VAL A 551 -14.30 22.49 -20.81
C VAL A 551 -14.90 21.58 -21.86
N ARG A 552 -15.00 22.04 -23.11
CA ARG A 552 -15.58 21.30 -24.24
C ARG A 552 -14.58 21.18 -25.37
N PHE A 553 -14.27 19.95 -25.76
CA PHE A 553 -13.50 19.61 -26.95
C PHE A 553 -14.49 19.37 -28.09
N THR A 554 -14.32 20.01 -29.24
CA THR A 554 -15.32 20.02 -30.32
C THR A 554 -14.66 19.87 -31.68
N LYS A 555 -15.21 19.04 -32.57
CA LYS A 555 -14.81 19.01 -33.99
C LYS A 555 -15.14 20.34 -34.65
N ASN A 556 -14.24 20.83 -35.51
CA ASN A 556 -14.44 22.07 -36.27
C ASN A 556 -15.04 21.83 -37.66
N ALA A 557 -15.02 20.59 -38.14
CA ALA A 557 -15.50 20.23 -39.46
C ALA A 557 -16.09 18.82 -39.45
N LEU A 558 -17.10 18.61 -40.30
CA LEU A 558 -17.56 17.29 -40.70
C LEU A 558 -16.53 16.70 -41.65
N GLU A 559 -15.91 15.60 -41.23
CA GLU A 559 -14.90 14.90 -42.02
C GLU A 559 -15.32 13.45 -42.15
N TYR A 560 -15.05 12.89 -43.33
CA TYR A 560 -15.40 11.54 -43.69
C TYR A 560 -14.12 10.74 -43.86
N ASP A 561 -14.10 9.53 -43.31
CA ASP A 561 -13.03 8.59 -43.58
C ASP A 561 -13.15 7.99 -44.99
N THR A 562 -12.27 7.05 -45.32
CA THR A 562 -12.27 6.37 -46.63
C THR A 562 -13.52 5.53 -46.88
N ALA A 563 -14.29 5.19 -45.84
CA ALA A 563 -15.56 4.48 -45.94
C ALA A 563 -16.77 5.43 -46.00
N GLY A 564 -16.54 6.75 -46.06
CA GLY A 564 -17.60 7.75 -46.09
C GLY A 564 -18.29 7.92 -44.73
N GLN A 565 -17.63 7.56 -43.63
CA GLN A 565 -18.18 7.68 -42.27
C GLN A 565 -17.63 8.92 -41.57
N ALA A 566 -18.52 9.72 -41.00
CA ALA A 566 -18.20 10.83 -40.12
C ALA A 566 -18.39 10.44 -38.65
N TYR A 567 -17.34 10.59 -37.85
CA TYR A 567 -17.34 10.27 -36.43
C TYR A 567 -16.17 10.96 -35.71
N TRP A 568 -16.16 10.84 -34.38
CA TRP A 568 -15.02 11.18 -33.55
C TRP A 568 -14.81 10.18 -32.42
N ASN A 569 -13.57 9.99 -32.02
CA ASN A 569 -13.20 9.17 -30.87
C ASN A 569 -11.88 9.67 -30.28
N LEU A 570 -11.72 9.40 -28.99
CA LEU A 570 -10.58 9.80 -28.17
C LEU A 570 -10.36 8.75 -27.08
N SER A 571 -9.12 8.64 -26.60
CA SER A 571 -8.79 7.76 -25.47
C SER A 571 -8.87 8.50 -24.14
N GLU A 572 -8.28 9.69 -24.05
CA GLU A 572 -8.23 10.46 -22.79
C GLU A 572 -8.18 11.96 -23.10
N ILE A 573 -8.77 12.78 -22.24
CA ILE A 573 -8.61 14.23 -22.24
C ILE A 573 -8.00 14.68 -20.91
N ARG A 574 -7.05 15.62 -20.99
CA ARG A 574 -6.40 16.17 -19.81
C ARG A 574 -6.59 17.66 -19.76
N VAL A 575 -7.08 18.17 -18.64
CA VAL A 575 -7.22 19.60 -18.39
C VAL A 575 -6.31 19.93 -17.21
N VAL A 576 -5.16 20.53 -17.49
CA VAL A 576 -4.19 20.87 -16.45
C VAL A 576 -4.38 22.32 -16.04
N GLY A 577 -4.34 22.57 -14.74
CA GLY A 577 -4.62 23.89 -14.22
C GLY A 577 -4.46 23.97 -12.71
N SER A 578 -5.18 24.91 -12.11
CA SER A 578 -5.31 25.05 -10.67
C SER A 578 -6.74 25.44 -10.33
N GLN A 579 -7.33 24.77 -9.36
CA GLN A 579 -8.64 25.08 -8.83
C GLN A 579 -8.48 25.75 -7.46
N THR A 580 -8.42 27.08 -7.43
CA THR A 580 -8.58 27.82 -6.17
C THR A 580 -10.05 27.82 -5.80
N LYS A 581 -10.35 27.71 -4.51
CA LYS A 581 -11.65 28.14 -4.00
C LYS A 581 -11.86 29.62 -4.27
#